data_AF-A0A7W1HX22-F1
#
_entry.id   AF-A0A7W1HX22-F1
#
_cell.length_a   1.000
_cell.length_b   1.000
_cell.length_c   1.000
_cell.angle_alpha   90.00
_cell.angle_beta   90.00
_cell.angle_gamma   90.00
#
_symmetry.space_group_name_H-M   'P 1'
#
loop_
_entity.id
_entity.type
_entity.pdbx_description
1 polymer ?
#
loop_
_entity_poly.entity_id
_entity_poly.type
_entity_poly.pdbx_seq_one_letter_code
_entity_poly.pdbx_strand_id
1 'polypeptide(L)'
;MSFKQKFISAVTLAFAFVAFTTFVSAQDTSTTQQQDSANKQEKRERKEFGRRGGERLFDKEGRGGKHHGGKMRGLEQLNLTDAQKTQIKGLMESSRTANQGAFQEIRDLKMKKRDGIITTEEQTRMQQLKTQLKASAEQTHSSILAVLTPEQRTQLEQIKEQHKQQREKRREMRQNGQTPPEQQKDN
;
A
#
# COMPACT_ATOMS: atom_id res chain seq x y z
N MET A 1 -49.01 7.02 31.75
CA MET A 1 -47.99 8.06 31.51
C MET A 1 -47.14 7.59 30.32
N SER A 2 -47.53 7.75 29.05
CA SER A 2 -47.40 8.92 28.15
C SER A 2 -46.21 9.84 28.44
N PHE A 3 -45.15 9.74 27.63
CA PHE A 3 -44.51 10.91 27.00
C PHE A 3 -43.96 10.53 25.61
N LYS A 4 -44.67 11.01 24.59
CA LYS A 4 -44.27 11.08 23.18
C LYS A 4 -43.63 12.45 22.94
N GLN A 5 -42.42 12.57 22.38
CA GLN A 5 -41.93 13.71 21.59
C GLN A 5 -40.75 13.18 20.72
N LYS A 6 -40.89 12.86 19.43
CA LYS A 6 -40.92 13.73 18.24
C LYS A 6 -39.89 14.86 18.25
N PHE A 7 -38.71 14.60 17.68
CA PHE A 7 -37.87 15.64 17.06
C PHE A 7 -37.58 15.25 15.61
N ILE A 8 -38.44 15.75 14.73
CA ILE A 8 -38.15 15.99 13.32
C ILE A 8 -37.72 17.45 13.26
N SER A 9 -36.50 17.76 12.81
CA SER A 9 -36.28 18.90 11.91
C SER A 9 -34.83 19.02 11.47
N ALA A 10 -34.67 18.83 10.16
CA ALA A 10 -33.90 19.66 9.24
C ALA A 10 -32.77 20.53 9.83
N VAL A 11 -31.52 20.12 9.60
CA VAL A 11 -30.41 21.07 9.48
C VAL A 11 -29.95 21.05 8.03
N THR A 12 -30.25 22.16 7.40
CA THR A 12 -29.96 22.56 6.03
C THR A 12 -28.47 22.50 5.72
N LEU A 13 -28.19 21.92 4.55
CA LEU A 13 -26.87 21.67 4.00
C LEU A 13 -26.41 22.94 3.26
N ALA A 14 -25.55 23.73 3.89
CA ALA A 14 -24.92 24.89 3.26
C ALA A 14 -23.60 24.46 2.61
N PHE A 15 -23.60 24.30 1.29
CA PHE A 15 -22.40 24.15 0.46
C PHE A 15 -21.68 25.51 0.38
N ALA A 16 -20.59 25.69 1.11
CA ALA A 16 -19.68 26.81 0.91
C ALA A 16 -18.70 26.46 -0.23
N PHE A 17 -18.84 27.15 -1.37
CA PHE A 17 -17.84 27.16 -2.44
C PHE A 17 -16.58 27.90 -1.94
N VAL A 18 -15.49 27.17 -1.72
CA VAL A 18 -14.17 27.78 -1.53
C VAL A 18 -13.53 27.98 -2.90
N ALA A 19 -13.40 29.25 -3.30
CA ALA A 19 -12.65 29.65 -4.49
C ALA A 19 -11.17 29.32 -4.30
N PHE A 20 -10.61 28.54 -5.23
CA PHE A 20 -9.21 28.16 -5.25
C PHE A 20 -8.40 29.27 -5.92
N THR A 21 -7.58 30.00 -5.16
CA THR A 21 -6.61 30.96 -5.71
C THR A 21 -5.36 30.21 -6.15
N THR A 22 -5.09 30.19 -7.45
CA THR A 22 -3.85 29.65 -8.02
C THR A 22 -2.70 30.61 -7.72
N PHE A 23 -1.78 30.20 -6.84
CA PHE A 23 -0.46 30.84 -6.77
C PHE A 23 0.44 30.22 -7.84
N VAL A 24 0.80 31.04 -8.83
CA VAL A 24 1.91 30.81 -9.76
C VAL A 24 3.17 31.36 -9.09
N SER A 25 4.10 30.49 -8.73
CA SER A 25 5.48 30.86 -8.43
C SER A 25 6.34 30.38 -9.59
N ALA A 26 6.82 31.36 -10.34
CA ALA A 26 7.86 31.24 -11.34
C ALA A 26 9.25 31.33 -10.69
N GLN A 27 10.27 30.88 -11.43
CA GLN A 27 11.73 30.99 -11.17
C GLN A 27 12.24 29.99 -10.11
N ASP A 28 13.27 29.17 -10.32
CA ASP A 28 14.52 29.43 -11.04
C ASP A 28 15.04 28.21 -11.83
N THR A 29 15.51 28.48 -13.04
CA THR A 29 16.32 27.58 -13.86
C THR A 29 17.79 27.70 -13.47
N SER A 30 18.34 26.68 -12.81
CA SER A 30 19.79 26.51 -12.69
C SER A 30 20.30 25.74 -13.92
N THR A 31 20.89 26.49 -14.84
CA THR A 31 21.77 25.98 -15.90
C THR A 31 22.92 25.18 -15.28
N THR A 32 23.16 23.96 -15.76
CA THR A 32 24.46 23.29 -15.62
C THR A 32 24.79 22.61 -16.96
N GLN A 33 25.78 23.20 -17.63
CA GLN A 33 26.56 22.67 -18.76
C GLN A 33 27.22 21.34 -18.30
N GLN A 34 27.12 20.22 -19.01
CA GLN A 34 27.79 19.86 -20.28
C GLN A 34 29.33 19.88 -20.22
N GLN A 35 29.90 18.80 -19.68
CA GLN A 35 31.26 18.25 -19.82
C GLN A 35 31.13 16.77 -19.40
N ASP A 36 31.75 15.73 -19.96
CA ASP A 36 32.74 15.59 -21.02
C ASP A 36 32.52 14.18 -21.60
N SER A 37 32.49 14.08 -22.92
CA SER A 37 32.48 12.81 -23.65
C SER A 37 33.88 12.53 -24.16
N ALA A 38 34.75 11.96 -23.32
CA ALA A 38 36.07 11.50 -23.75
C ALA A 38 36.63 10.41 -22.80
N ASN A 39 36.09 9.20 -22.85
CA ASN A 39 36.89 8.01 -22.56
C ASN A 39 36.27 6.75 -23.17
N LYS A 40 36.46 6.60 -24.48
CA LYS A 40 36.24 5.36 -25.21
C LYS A 40 37.62 4.89 -25.66
N GLN A 41 37.90 3.62 -25.42
CA GLN A 41 39.11 2.86 -25.78
C GLN A 41 40.21 2.84 -24.71
N GLU A 42 40.12 1.87 -23.78
CA GLU A 42 41.21 0.90 -23.57
C GLU A 42 40.76 -0.20 -22.59
N LYS A 43 41.38 -1.38 -22.70
CA LYS A 43 41.21 -2.59 -21.88
C LYS A 43 39.95 -3.43 -22.07
N ARG A 44 39.83 -3.95 -23.29
CA ARG A 44 39.39 -5.34 -23.53
C ARG A 44 40.62 -6.25 -23.50
N GLU A 45 40.94 -6.85 -22.34
CA GLU A 45 41.75 -8.08 -22.31
C GLU A 45 41.35 -8.98 -21.12
N ARG A 46 40.64 -10.05 -21.49
CA ARG A 46 40.98 -11.44 -21.19
C ARG A 46 41.46 -11.76 -19.76
N LYS A 47 40.54 -12.33 -18.97
CA LYS A 47 40.84 -13.47 -18.08
C LYS A 47 39.73 -14.51 -18.22
N GLU A 48 39.89 -15.33 -19.25
CA GLU A 48 39.24 -16.63 -19.40
C GLU A 48 40.26 -17.66 -18.89
N PHE A 49 39.97 -18.33 -17.78
CA PHE A 49 40.31 -19.74 -17.52
C PHE A 49 39.80 -20.12 -16.12
N GLY A 50 38.71 -20.88 -16.11
CA GLY A 50 38.09 -21.41 -14.91
C GLY A 50 36.86 -22.27 -15.21
N ARG A 51 36.87 -23.03 -16.32
CA ARG A 51 35.93 -24.14 -16.53
C ARG A 51 36.48 -25.37 -15.83
N ARG A 52 35.89 -25.76 -14.70
CA ARG A 52 35.77 -27.17 -14.27
C ARG A 52 34.78 -27.31 -13.11
N GLY A 53 33.62 -27.87 -13.42
CA GLY A 53 32.90 -28.82 -12.57
C GLY A 53 31.89 -28.27 -11.56
N GLY A 54 30.61 -28.62 -11.76
CA GLY A 54 29.67 -28.80 -10.64
C GLY A 54 28.46 -27.87 -10.60
N GLU A 55 27.39 -28.27 -11.28
CA GLU A 55 26.01 -28.25 -10.75
C GLU A 55 25.39 -26.93 -10.22
N ARG A 56 24.47 -26.39 -11.03
CA ARG A 56 23.16 -25.81 -10.65
C ARG A 56 23.15 -24.82 -9.47
N LEU A 57 23.55 -23.56 -9.70
CA LEU A 57 23.23 -22.44 -8.79
C LEU A 57 22.89 -21.15 -9.58
N PHE A 58 22.03 -21.27 -10.59
CA PHE A 58 21.11 -20.19 -10.93
C PHE A 58 19.72 -20.60 -10.39
N ASP A 59 18.94 -19.60 -9.98
CA ASP A 59 17.64 -19.70 -9.31
C ASP A 59 17.67 -19.77 -7.78
N LYS A 60 18.26 -18.72 -7.17
CA LYS A 60 17.73 -18.20 -5.90
C LYS A 60 16.43 -17.45 -6.18
N GLU A 61 15.47 -18.21 -6.66
CA GLU A 61 14.06 -17.90 -6.69
C GLU A 61 13.58 -17.76 -5.23
N GLY A 62 12.83 -16.70 -4.96
CA GLY A 62 12.01 -16.62 -3.76
C GLY A 62 12.17 -15.34 -2.96
N ARG A 63 11.07 -14.57 -2.98
CA ARG A 63 10.67 -13.55 -1.97
C ARG A 63 11.04 -12.10 -2.27
N GLY A 64 10.76 -11.66 -3.49
CA GLY A 64 10.58 -10.25 -3.83
C GLY A 64 9.21 -9.98 -4.46
N GLY A 65 8.17 -10.73 -4.07
CA GLY A 65 6.84 -10.57 -4.62
C GLY A 65 6.40 -9.11 -4.48
N LYS A 66 6.19 -8.44 -5.61
CA LYS A 66 5.55 -7.13 -5.73
C LYS A 66 4.15 -7.24 -5.08
N HIS A 67 4.09 -7.10 -3.76
CA HIS A 67 2.86 -6.96 -2.99
C HIS A 67 2.30 -5.54 -3.18
N HIS A 68 2.14 -5.11 -4.43
CA HIS A 68 1.41 -3.89 -4.79
C HIS A 68 -0.08 -4.19 -4.81
N GLY A 69 -0.58 -4.66 -3.68
CA GLY A 69 -1.96 -5.09 -3.52
C GLY A 69 -2.37 -4.90 -2.08
N GLY A 70 -2.23 -3.65 -1.60
CA GLY A 70 -2.72 -3.26 -0.29
C GLY A 70 -4.23 -3.45 -0.17
N LYS A 71 -4.79 -3.01 0.96
CA LYS A 71 -6.21 -3.08 1.34
C LYS A 71 -7.22 -2.54 0.29
N MET A 72 -6.74 -2.03 -0.85
CA MET A 72 -7.51 -1.46 -1.95
C MET A 72 -8.00 -2.44 -3.00
N ARG A 73 -7.47 -3.68 -3.03
CA ARG A 73 -7.85 -4.67 -4.08
C ARG A 73 -9.34 -4.99 -4.15
N GLY A 74 -10.08 -4.82 -3.06
CA GLY A 74 -11.53 -4.99 -3.04
C GLY A 74 -12.31 -3.79 -3.59
N LEU A 75 -11.75 -2.58 -3.50
CA LEU A 75 -12.40 -1.35 -3.96
C LEU A 75 -12.27 -1.15 -5.47
N GLU A 76 -11.20 -1.67 -6.08
CA GLU A 76 -10.99 -1.65 -7.54
C GLU A 76 -12.02 -2.48 -8.31
N GLN A 77 -12.61 -3.48 -7.65
CA GLN A 77 -13.66 -4.35 -8.22
C GLN A 77 -15.06 -3.74 -8.11
N LEU A 78 -15.20 -2.61 -7.42
CA LEU A 78 -16.46 -1.89 -7.33
C LEU A 78 -16.57 -0.91 -8.49
N ASN A 79 -17.80 -0.72 -8.99
CA ASN A 79 -18.12 0.32 -9.96
C ASN A 79 -18.16 1.70 -9.26
N LEU A 80 -16.99 2.19 -8.84
CA LEU A 80 -16.84 3.50 -8.19
C LEU A 80 -16.97 4.63 -9.21
N THR A 81 -17.70 5.68 -8.85
CA THR A 81 -17.72 6.92 -9.64
C THR A 81 -16.38 7.63 -9.55
N ASP A 82 -16.05 8.49 -10.52
CA ASP A 82 -14.77 9.22 -10.51
C ASP A 82 -14.68 10.19 -9.32
N ALA A 83 -15.81 10.74 -8.88
CA ALA A 83 -15.90 11.50 -7.65
C ALA A 83 -15.54 10.65 -6.42
N GLN A 84 -16.10 9.44 -6.30
CA GLN A 84 -15.77 8.51 -5.20
C GLN A 84 -14.30 8.10 -5.23
N LYS A 85 -13.75 7.77 -6.41
CA LYS A 85 -12.31 7.43 -6.57
C LYS A 85 -11.42 8.57 -6.08
N THR A 86 -11.72 9.80 -6.48
CA THR A 86 -10.96 11.00 -6.10
C THR A 86 -11.01 11.22 -4.59
N GLN A 87 -12.19 11.11 -3.97
CA GLN A 87 -12.35 11.23 -2.52
C GLN A 87 -11.58 10.14 -1.77
N ILE A 88 -11.70 8.88 -2.19
CA ILE A 88 -10.99 7.75 -1.59
C ILE A 88 -9.47 7.93 -1.71
N LYS A 89 -8.98 8.39 -2.86
CA LYS A 89 -7.56 8.71 -3.07
C LYS A 89 -7.07 9.78 -2.09
N GLY A 90 -7.83 10.86 -1.94
CA GLY A 90 -7.50 11.93 -0.98
C GLY A 90 -7.45 11.42 0.47
N LEU A 91 -8.41 10.60 0.89
CA LEU A 91 -8.40 9.98 2.23
C LEU A 91 -7.16 9.12 2.47
N MET A 92 -6.76 8.32 1.47
CA MET A 92 -5.56 7.50 1.57
C MET A 92 -4.28 8.32 1.61
N GLU A 93 -4.15 9.34 0.76
CA GLU A 93 -2.97 10.21 0.70
C GLU A 93 -2.80 11.00 1.99
N SER A 94 -3.90 11.53 2.53
CA SER A 94 -3.91 12.21 3.83
C SER A 94 -3.46 11.26 4.95
N SER A 95 -4.05 10.06 5.04
CA SER A 95 -3.66 9.04 6.03
C SER A 95 -2.20 8.60 5.89
N ARG A 96 -1.72 8.43 4.66
CA ARG A 96 -0.32 8.08 4.39
C ARG A 96 0.63 9.18 4.87
N THR A 97 0.31 10.43 4.56
CA THR A 97 1.13 11.60 4.94
C THR A 97 1.15 11.77 6.45
N ALA A 98 -0.02 11.70 7.10
CA ALA A 98 -0.15 11.81 8.56
C ALA A 98 0.65 10.73 9.31
N ASN A 99 0.76 9.54 8.73
CA ASN A 99 1.44 8.40 9.35
C ASN A 99 2.90 8.19 8.89
N GLN A 100 3.42 9.03 7.99
CA GLN A 100 4.72 8.82 7.35
C GLN A 100 5.87 8.67 8.36
N GLY A 101 5.89 9.52 9.40
CA GLY A 101 6.90 9.45 10.46
C GLY A 101 6.85 8.12 11.23
N ALA A 102 5.65 7.67 11.62
CA ALA A 102 5.48 6.39 12.32
C ALA A 102 5.91 5.19 11.46
N PHE A 103 5.70 5.25 10.14
CA PHE A 103 6.20 4.22 9.22
C PHE A 103 7.73 4.21 9.12
N GLN A 104 8.36 5.38 9.07
CA GLN A 104 9.83 5.50 9.07
C GLN A 104 10.40 4.95 10.38
N GLU A 105 9.84 5.34 11.53
CA GLU A 105 10.30 4.86 12.84
C GLU A 105 10.17 3.33 12.97
N ILE A 106 9.04 2.75 12.54
CA ILE A 106 8.90 1.28 12.51
C ILE A 106 9.92 0.63 11.57
N ARG A 107 10.25 1.26 10.44
CA ARG A 107 11.25 0.72 9.50
C ARG A 107 12.62 0.67 10.17
N ASP A 108 13.01 1.72 10.86
CA ASP A 108 14.30 1.80 11.54
C ASP A 108 14.38 0.81 12.71
N LEU A 109 13.32 0.72 13.52
CA LEU A 109 13.20 -0.26 14.60
C LEU A 109 13.26 -1.71 14.08
N LYS A 110 12.69 -1.98 12.90
CA LYS A 110 12.80 -3.30 12.25
C LYS A 110 14.23 -3.60 11.77
N MET A 111 14.97 -2.60 11.30
CA MET A 111 16.38 -2.77 10.92
C MET A 111 17.21 -3.10 12.17
N LYS A 112 17.08 -2.31 13.24
CA LYS A 112 17.71 -2.60 14.55
C LYS A 112 17.38 -3.99 15.07
N LYS A 113 16.11 -4.42 14.97
CA LYS A 113 15.69 -5.77 15.35
C LYS A 113 16.36 -6.86 14.51
N ARG A 114 16.48 -6.66 13.20
CA ARG A 114 17.16 -7.61 12.29
C ARG A 114 18.64 -7.71 12.61
N ASP A 115 19.25 -6.59 12.97
CA ASP A 115 20.68 -6.50 13.26
C ASP A 115 20.99 -6.91 14.71
N GLY A 116 19.98 -7.27 15.51
CA GLY A 116 20.12 -7.82 16.86
C GLY A 116 20.40 -6.78 17.96
N ILE A 117 20.30 -5.49 17.64
CA ILE A 117 20.68 -4.38 18.53
C ILE A 117 19.48 -3.66 19.15
N ILE A 118 18.27 -4.18 18.99
CA ILE A 118 17.05 -3.54 19.51
C ILE A 118 16.96 -3.67 21.03
N THR A 119 16.58 -2.59 21.70
CA THR A 119 16.32 -2.59 23.15
C THR A 119 14.87 -2.99 23.48
N THR A 120 14.60 -3.34 24.74
CA THR A 120 13.25 -3.67 25.22
C THR A 120 12.29 -2.47 25.09
N GLU A 121 12.79 -1.25 25.34
CA GLU A 121 12.03 -0.01 25.20
C GLU A 121 11.67 0.26 23.74
N GLU A 122 12.63 0.08 22.83
CA GLU A 122 12.43 0.19 21.39
C GLU A 122 11.44 -0.85 20.86
N GLN A 123 11.45 -2.07 21.41
CA GLN A 123 10.47 -3.10 21.09
C GLN A 123 9.06 -2.70 21.53
N THR A 124 8.94 -2.09 22.70
CA THR A 124 7.66 -1.56 23.22
C THR A 124 7.17 -0.41 22.35
N ARG A 125 8.05 0.53 22.01
CA ARG A 125 7.76 1.65 21.10
C ARG A 125 7.26 1.17 19.74
N MET A 126 7.91 0.17 19.16
CA MET A 126 7.46 -0.45 17.92
C MET A 126 6.05 -1.05 18.04
N GLN A 127 5.69 -1.66 19.16
CA GLN A 127 4.34 -2.20 19.39
C GLN A 127 3.30 -1.08 19.48
N GLN A 128 3.60 -0.01 20.21
CA GLN A 128 2.74 1.17 20.32
C GLN A 128 2.47 1.80 18.96
N LEU A 129 3.51 2.01 18.14
CA LEU A 129 3.38 2.55 16.79
C LEU A 129 2.52 1.64 15.90
N LYS A 130 2.67 0.31 16.00
CA LYS A 130 1.82 -0.62 15.25
C LYS A 130 0.35 -0.50 15.65
N THR A 131 0.06 -0.36 16.93
CA THR A 131 -1.30 -0.15 17.43
C THR A 131 -1.88 1.18 16.94
N GLN A 132 -1.10 2.26 17.01
CA GLN A 132 -1.48 3.57 16.48
C GLN A 132 -1.80 3.51 14.98
N LEU A 133 -0.92 2.91 14.18
CA LEU A 133 -1.14 2.75 12.74
C LEU A 133 -2.35 1.87 12.43
N LYS A 134 -2.61 0.84 13.25
CA LYS A 134 -3.82 0.01 13.11
C LYS A 134 -5.08 0.84 13.33
N ALA A 135 -5.15 1.62 14.41
CA ALA A 135 -6.28 2.50 14.69
C ALA A 135 -6.48 3.54 13.58
N SER A 136 -5.41 4.18 13.10
CA SER A 136 -5.49 5.12 11.98
C SER A 136 -5.97 4.45 10.69
N ALA A 137 -5.53 3.23 10.41
CA ALA A 137 -5.99 2.46 9.26
C ALA A 137 -7.47 2.05 9.37
N GLU A 138 -7.96 1.74 10.57
CA GLU A 138 -9.38 1.46 10.84
C GLU A 138 -10.24 2.71 10.62
N GLN A 139 -9.80 3.86 11.15
CA GLN A 139 -10.47 5.13 10.91
C GLN A 139 -10.55 5.47 9.41
N THR A 140 -9.42 5.34 8.70
CA THR A 140 -9.36 5.58 7.25
C THR A 140 -10.31 4.65 6.50
N HIS A 141 -10.34 3.37 6.88
CA HIS A 141 -11.25 2.40 6.28
C HIS A 141 -12.73 2.76 6.53
N SER A 142 -13.09 3.19 7.75
CA SER A 142 -14.45 3.65 8.06
C SER A 142 -14.84 4.88 7.23
N SER A 143 -13.93 5.85 7.06
CA SER A 143 -14.16 7.01 6.18
C SER A 143 -14.36 6.59 4.72
N ILE A 144 -13.61 5.61 4.24
CA ILE A 144 -13.80 5.07 2.88
C ILE A 144 -15.17 4.39 2.75
N LEU A 145 -15.58 3.57 3.73
CA LEU A 145 -16.91 2.94 3.69
C LEU A 145 -18.03 3.97 3.67
N ALA A 146 -17.86 5.11 4.36
CA ALA A 146 -18.83 6.20 4.36
C ALA A 146 -19.06 6.81 2.96
N VAL A 147 -18.07 6.75 2.07
CA VAL A 147 -18.16 7.24 0.66
C VAL A 147 -18.92 6.27 -0.24
N LEU A 148 -18.99 4.98 0.13
CA LEU A 148 -19.66 3.95 -0.66
C LEU A 148 -21.17 3.96 -0.46
N THR A 149 -21.92 3.65 -1.52
CA THR A 149 -23.37 3.41 -1.44
C THR A 149 -23.66 2.10 -0.68
N PRO A 150 -24.88 1.91 -0.14
CA PRO A 150 -25.26 0.66 0.52
C PRO A 150 -25.03 -0.58 -0.36
N GLU A 151 -25.35 -0.50 -1.65
CA GLU A 151 -25.19 -1.60 -2.60
C GLU A 151 -23.71 -1.94 -2.83
N GLN A 152 -22.85 -0.91 -2.96
CA GLN A 152 -21.41 -1.08 -3.09
C GLN A 152 -20.78 -1.70 -1.82
N ARG A 153 -21.31 -1.40 -0.63
CA ARG A 153 -20.85 -2.02 0.63
C ARG A 153 -21.17 -3.52 0.65
N THR A 154 -22.37 -3.91 0.24
CA THR A 154 -22.76 -5.33 0.12
C THR A 154 -21.85 -6.08 -0.86
N GLN A 155 -21.56 -5.49 -2.03
CA GLN A 155 -20.63 -6.08 -2.99
C GLN A 155 -19.22 -6.22 -2.40
N LEU A 156 -18.75 -5.22 -1.66
CA LEU A 156 -17.45 -5.28 -1.01
C LEU A 156 -17.37 -6.42 0.03
N GLU A 157 -18.45 -6.69 0.76
CA GLU A 157 -18.53 -7.82 1.69
C GLU A 157 -18.47 -9.17 0.98
N GLN A 158 -19.16 -9.32 -0.15
CA GLN A 158 -19.09 -10.52 -0.98
C GLN A 158 -17.67 -10.76 -1.51
N ILE A 159 -17.03 -9.71 -2.02
CA ILE A 159 -15.63 -9.76 -2.50
C ILE A 159 -14.68 -10.14 -1.35
N LYS A 160 -14.90 -9.58 -0.14
CA LYS A 160 -14.11 -9.92 1.05
C LYS A 160 -14.23 -11.41 1.42
N GLU A 161 -15.43 -11.97 1.37
CA GLU A 161 -15.65 -13.39 1.70
C GLU A 161 -15.01 -14.31 0.65
N GLN A 162 -15.16 -13.99 -0.65
CA GLN A 162 -14.50 -14.72 -1.73
C GLN A 162 -12.97 -14.71 -1.57
N HIS A 163 -12.38 -13.55 -1.25
CA HIS A 163 -10.94 -13.46 -1.00
C HIS A 163 -10.50 -14.24 0.23
N LYS A 164 -11.33 -14.30 1.28
CA LYS A 164 -11.06 -15.09 2.49
C LYS A 164 -11.03 -16.58 2.16
N GLN A 165 -12.01 -17.10 1.44
CA GLN A 165 -12.06 -18.49 0.98
C GLN A 165 -10.85 -18.85 0.10
N GLN A 166 -10.50 -17.98 -0.86
CA GLN A 166 -9.29 -18.19 -1.68
C GLN A 166 -8.00 -18.18 -0.85
N ARG A 167 -7.95 -17.38 0.23
CA ARG A 167 -6.80 -17.33 1.13
C ARG A 167 -6.70 -18.62 1.96
N GLU A 168 -7.83 -19.15 2.42
CA GLU A 168 -7.92 -20.42 3.16
C GLU A 168 -7.50 -21.59 2.27
N LYS A 169 -8.06 -21.71 1.05
CA LYS A 169 -7.64 -22.73 0.07
C LYS A 169 -6.14 -22.66 -0.23
N ARG A 170 -5.58 -21.45 -0.39
CA ARG A 170 -4.12 -21.26 -0.58
C ARG A 170 -3.31 -21.66 0.65
N ARG A 171 -3.85 -21.47 1.86
CA ARG A 171 -3.20 -21.88 3.10
C ARG A 171 -3.18 -23.41 3.21
N GLU A 172 -4.27 -24.08 2.89
CA GLU A 172 -4.40 -25.54 2.87
C GLU A 172 -3.44 -26.16 1.84
N MET A 173 -3.42 -25.65 0.60
CA MET A 173 -2.48 -26.13 -0.43
C MET A 173 -1.02 -26.02 0.03
N ARG A 174 -0.66 -24.91 0.70
CA ARG A 174 0.69 -24.72 1.27
C ARG A 174 1.01 -25.68 2.41
N GLN A 175 0.02 -26.02 3.25
CA GLN A 175 0.19 -27.01 4.31
C GLN A 175 0.36 -28.43 3.74
N ASN A 176 -0.32 -28.72 2.64
CA ASN A 176 -0.31 -30.02 1.98
C ASN A 176 0.81 -30.16 0.94
N GLY A 177 1.70 -29.17 0.79
CA GLY A 177 2.80 -29.20 -0.20
C GLY A 177 2.37 -29.14 -1.66
N GLN A 178 1.10 -28.82 -1.94
CA GLN A 178 0.57 -28.71 -3.30
C GLN A 178 0.85 -27.31 -3.87
N THR A 179 1.55 -27.24 -5.00
CA THR A 179 1.67 -26.00 -5.78
C THR A 179 0.31 -25.68 -6.42
N PRO A 180 -0.14 -24.40 -6.41
CA PRO A 180 -1.38 -24.03 -7.07
C PRO A 180 -1.35 -24.47 -8.54
N PRO A 181 -2.47 -24.95 -9.11
CA PRO A 181 -2.54 -25.25 -10.53
C PRO A 181 -2.17 -23.96 -11.29
N GLU A 182 -1.14 -24.08 -12.13
CA GLU A 182 -0.72 -23.01 -13.03
C GLU A 182 -1.92 -22.70 -13.92
N GLN A 183 -2.55 -21.53 -13.74
CA GLN A 183 -3.61 -21.10 -14.63
C GLN A 183 -2.99 -20.93 -16.01
N GLN A 184 -3.19 -21.94 -16.86
CA GLN A 184 -3.00 -21.82 -18.30
C GLN A 184 -3.82 -20.60 -18.73
N LYS A 185 -3.11 -19.51 -19.01
CA LYS A 185 -3.68 -18.35 -19.69
C LYS A 185 -3.79 -18.76 -21.14
N ASP A 186 -4.93 -19.33 -21.50
CA ASP A 186 -5.29 -19.46 -22.90
C ASP A 186 -5.42 -18.03 -23.46
N ASN A 187 -4.55 -17.73 -24.42
CA ASN A 187 -4.52 -16.48 -25.18
C ASN A 187 -5.70 -16.37 -26.13
#